data_AF-A0A9X5X9S8-F1
#
_entry.id   AF-A0A9X5X9S8-F1
#
_cell.length_a   1.000
_cell.length_b   1.000
_cell.length_c   1.000
_cell.angle_alpha   90.00
_cell.angle_beta   90.00
_cell.angle_gamma   90.00
#
_symmetry.space_group_name_H-M   'P 1'
#
loop_
_entity.id
_entity.type
_entity.pdbx_description
1 polymer ?
#
loop_
_entity_poly.entity_id
_entity_poly.type
_entity_poly.pdbx_seq_one_letter_code
_entity_poly.pdbx_strand_id
1 'polypeptide(L)'
;IPTAGLGGGRHGYLHELPDQQASFRGVVKSVHTVRAQSQIPSAIAEAWESALTAPHGPVWVEIPQDVLLAETHLPQVTAMDATPEDVVPRPELTALAAHLLSSAARPP
;
A
#
# COMPACT_ATOMS: atom_id res chain seq x y z
N ILE A 1 -8.56 5.52 15.44
CA ILE A 1 -9.25 4.74 16.50
C ILE A 1 -8.21 3.95 17.30
N PRO A 2 -8.46 3.61 18.58
CA PRO A 2 -7.59 2.69 19.33
C PRO A 2 -7.62 1.28 18.73
N THR A 3 -6.67 0.41 19.11
CA THR A 3 -6.58 -0.98 18.61
C THR A 3 -7.90 -1.75 18.77
N ALA A 4 -8.65 -1.51 19.85
CA ALA A 4 -9.96 -2.10 20.10
C ALA A 4 -11.03 -1.75 19.04
N GLY A 5 -10.85 -0.66 18.29
CA GLY A 5 -11.73 -0.25 17.19
C GLY A 5 -11.41 -0.88 15.83
N LEU A 6 -10.26 -1.56 15.69
CA LEU A 6 -9.90 -2.24 14.44
C LEU A 6 -10.97 -3.29 14.07
N GLY A 7 -11.39 -3.32 12.81
CA GLY A 7 -12.42 -4.26 12.34
C GLY A 7 -13.86 -3.82 12.58
N GLY A 8 -14.10 -2.55 12.95
CA GLY A 8 -15.42 -1.93 12.85
C GLY A 8 -16.39 -2.21 13.99
N GLY A 9 -15.91 -2.56 15.18
CA GLY A 9 -16.75 -2.57 16.38
C GLY A 9 -17.21 -1.15 16.71
N ARG A 10 -18.47 -1.00 17.17
CA ARG A 10 -19.05 0.30 17.56
C ARG A 10 -18.72 0.60 19.02
N HIS A 11 -17.73 1.45 19.26
CA HIS A 11 -17.26 1.81 20.60
C HIS A 11 -17.53 3.28 20.94
N GLY A 12 -18.01 4.08 19.98
CA GLY A 12 -18.38 5.48 20.17
C GLY A 12 -17.19 6.45 20.18
N TYR A 13 -16.07 6.09 19.55
CA TYR A 13 -14.92 6.98 19.48
C TYR A 13 -15.16 8.16 18.54
N LEU A 14 -14.70 9.36 18.93
CA LEU A 14 -14.65 10.51 18.03
C LEU A 14 -13.71 10.14 16.86
N HIS A 15 -14.22 10.18 15.62
CA HIS A 15 -13.61 9.65 14.37
C HIS A 15 -13.76 8.14 14.09
N GLU A 16 -14.63 7.43 14.80
CA GLU A 16 -15.02 6.06 14.44
C GLU A 16 -15.88 6.05 13.17
N LEU A 17 -15.49 5.27 12.16
CA LEU A 17 -16.39 4.85 11.08
C LEU A 17 -16.60 3.34 11.23
N PRO A 18 -17.81 2.81 10.93
CA PRO A 18 -18.02 1.37 10.88
C PRO A 18 -17.10 0.76 9.83
N ASP A 19 -16.13 -0.04 10.30
CA ASP A 19 -15.04 -0.65 9.53
C ASP A 19 -14.40 0.28 8.48
N GLN A 20 -13.50 1.16 8.94
CA GLN A 20 -12.77 2.10 8.09
C GLN A 20 -12.11 1.40 6.89
N GLN A 21 -11.53 0.21 7.08
CA GLN A 21 -10.89 -0.52 5.99
C GLN A 21 -11.88 -0.95 4.92
N ALA A 22 -13.05 -1.46 5.31
CA ALA A 22 -14.08 -1.88 4.37
C ALA A 22 -14.54 -0.74 3.45
N SER A 23 -14.50 0.50 3.94
CA SER A 23 -14.86 1.69 3.17
C SER A 23 -13.84 2.04 2.08
N PHE A 24 -12.56 1.72 2.28
CA PHE A 24 -11.49 2.04 1.33
C PHE A 24 -11.07 0.87 0.43
N ARG A 25 -11.38 -0.39 0.78
CA ARG A 25 -10.98 -1.58 0.00
C ARG A 25 -11.38 -1.54 -1.48
N GLY A 26 -12.45 -0.83 -1.84
CA GLY A 26 -12.88 -0.70 -3.24
C GLY A 26 -12.12 0.34 -4.06
N VAL A 27 -11.29 1.17 -3.43
CA VAL A 27 -10.62 2.32 -4.08
C VAL A 27 -9.11 2.36 -3.87
N VAL A 28 -8.56 1.52 -2.99
CA VAL A 28 -7.10 1.40 -2.77
C VAL A 28 -6.57 0.07 -3.30
N LYS A 29 -5.33 0.11 -3.78
CA LYS A 29 -4.58 -1.05 -4.25
C LYS A 29 -4.24 -2.03 -3.12
N SER A 30 -3.88 -1.50 -1.96
CA SER A 30 -3.55 -2.31 -0.77
C SER A 30 -3.93 -1.61 0.53
N VAL A 31 -4.10 -2.41 1.58
CA VAL A 31 -4.39 -1.98 2.95
C VAL A 31 -3.32 -2.58 3.87
N HIS A 32 -2.65 -1.74 4.65
CA HIS A 32 -1.63 -2.13 5.62
C HIS A 32 -2.12 -1.74 7.02
N THR A 33 -2.21 -2.70 7.94
CA THR A 33 -2.70 -2.47 9.31
C THR A 33 -1.59 -2.71 10.32
N VAL A 34 -1.28 -1.68 11.10
CA VAL A 34 -0.30 -1.75 12.18
C VAL A 34 -0.99 -2.21 13.46
N ARG A 35 -0.38 -3.16 14.17
CA ARG A 35 -0.84 -3.63 15.50
C ARG A 35 0.18 -3.38 16.61
N ALA A 36 1.41 -3.03 16.27
CA ALA A 36 2.47 -2.67 17.21
C ALA A 36 3.39 -1.61 16.61
N GLN A 37 4.01 -0.79 17.46
CA GLN A 37 4.87 0.32 17.06
C GLN A 37 6.04 -0.12 16.18
N SER A 38 6.62 -1.29 16.48
CA SER A 38 7.72 -1.88 15.72
C SER A 38 7.37 -2.21 14.27
N GLN A 39 6.08 -2.30 13.94
CA GLN A 39 5.60 -2.59 12.59
C GLN A 39 5.43 -1.33 11.74
N ILE A 40 5.38 -0.14 12.35
CA ILE A 40 5.14 1.12 11.63
C ILE A 40 6.16 1.31 10.49
N PRO A 41 7.49 1.16 10.70
CA PRO A 41 8.44 1.35 9.61
C PRO A 41 8.22 0.39 8.43
N SER A 42 8.06 -0.90 8.73
CA SER A 42 7.82 -1.92 7.70
C SER A 42 6.51 -1.70 6.95
N ALA A 43 5.42 -1.36 7.66
CA ALA A 43 4.13 -1.09 7.03
C ALA A 43 4.18 0.13 6.10
N ILE A 44 4.96 1.16 6.44
CA ILE A 44 5.18 2.32 5.58
C ILE A 44 6.02 1.95 4.34
N ALA A 45 7.08 1.17 4.52
CA ALA A 45 7.92 0.69 3.41
C ALA A 45 7.10 -0.13 2.40
N GLU A 46 6.34 -1.11 2.88
CA GLU A 46 5.47 -1.95 2.05
C GLU A 46 4.37 -1.16 1.34
N ALA A 47 3.77 -0.17 2.04
CA ALA A 47 2.76 0.68 1.44
C ALA A 47 3.35 1.55 0.32
N TRP A 48 4.55 2.09 0.54
CA TRP A 48 5.28 2.87 -0.45
C TRP A 48 5.62 2.03 -1.69
N GLU A 49 6.19 0.85 -1.48
CA GLU A 49 6.52 -0.09 -2.55
C GLU A 49 5.28 -0.52 -3.35
N SER A 50 4.18 -0.84 -2.66
CA SER A 50 2.89 -1.17 -3.29
C SER A 50 2.35 0.00 -4.12
N ALA A 51 2.39 1.22 -3.59
CA ALA A 51 1.90 2.41 -4.30
C ALA A 51 2.67 2.67 -5.60
N LEU A 52 3.99 2.43 -5.58
CA LEU A 52 4.89 2.69 -6.70
C LEU A 52 5.08 1.51 -7.65
N THR A 53 4.73 0.28 -7.27
CA THR A 53 4.77 -0.85 -8.22
C THR A 53 3.66 -0.71 -9.26
N ALA A 54 3.93 -1.00 -10.53
CA ALA A 54 2.92 -0.88 -11.59
C ALA A 54 1.79 -1.93 -11.45
N PRO A 55 0.52 -1.59 -11.76
CA PRO A 55 0.03 -0.24 -11.96
C PRO A 55 0.09 0.57 -10.66
N HIS A 56 0.55 1.82 -10.77
CA HIS A 56 0.58 2.75 -9.64
C HIS A 56 -0.83 3.00 -9.12
N GLY A 57 -0.97 3.17 -7.81
CA GLY A 57 -2.27 3.39 -7.22
C GLY A 57 -2.23 3.81 -5.76
N PRO A 58 -3.35 4.32 -5.24
CA PRO A 58 -3.46 4.70 -3.84
C PRO A 58 -3.38 3.48 -2.91
N VAL A 59 -2.82 3.68 -1.73
CA VAL A 59 -2.71 2.66 -0.67
C VAL A 59 -3.27 3.24 0.63
N TRP A 60 -3.71 2.37 1.54
CA TRP A 60 -4.19 2.76 2.87
C TRP A 60 -3.31 2.17 3.95
N VAL A 61 -2.82 3.00 4.87
CA VAL A 61 -2.11 2.56 6.07
C VAL A 61 -2.93 2.96 7.29
N GLU A 62 -3.36 1.98 8.06
CA GLU A 62 -4.07 2.20 9.32
C GLU A 62 -3.14 1.99 10.50
N ILE A 63 -2.95 3.06 11.27
CA ILE A 63 -2.17 3.03 12.52
C ILE A 63 -3.11 3.42 13.67
N PRO A 64 -3.39 2.51 14.62
CA PRO A 64 -4.18 2.84 15.79
C PRO A 64 -3.54 3.96 16.60
N GLN A 65 -4.37 4.84 17.16
CA GLN A 65 -3.89 6.02 17.88
C GLN A 65 -3.09 5.66 19.15
N ASP A 66 -3.55 4.65 19.89
CA ASP A 66 -2.86 4.10 21.05
C ASP A 66 -1.51 3.49 20.69
N VAL A 67 -1.41 2.85 19.52
CA VAL A 67 -0.13 2.38 18.99
C VAL A 67 0.77 3.56 18.63
N LEU A 68 0.26 4.54 17.89
CA LEU A 68 1.06 5.68 17.41
C LEU A 68 1.58 6.57 18.55
N LEU A 69 0.79 6.77 19.60
CA LEU A 69 1.10 7.70 20.68
C LEU A 69 1.81 7.06 21.89
N ALA A 70 1.88 5.74 21.96
CA ALA A 70 2.52 5.06 23.08
C ALA A 70 4.05 5.23 23.05
N GLU A 71 4.64 5.36 24.25
CA GLU A 71 6.09 5.44 24.41
C GLU A 71 6.79 4.19 23.88
N THR A 72 7.99 4.38 23.33
CA THR A 72 8.77 3.29 22.76
C THR A 72 10.26 3.50 22.96
N HIS A 73 10.99 2.39 23.13
CA HIS A 73 12.45 2.35 23.16
C HIS A 73 13.04 1.77 21.88
N LEU A 74 12.23 1.71 20.81
CA LEU A 74 12.70 1.26 19.50
C LEU A 74 13.81 2.18 18.99
N PRO A 75 14.84 1.61 18.35
CA PRO A 75 15.90 2.40 17.75
C PRO A 75 15.34 3.27 16.61
N GLN A 76 16.02 4.37 16.33
CA GLN A 76 15.71 5.20 15.17
C GLN A 76 15.89 4.38 13.88
N VAL A 77 14.94 4.51 12.96
CA VAL A 77 15.05 3.94 11.62
C VAL A 77 16.13 4.70 10.85
N THR A 78 17.21 4.03 10.47
CA THR A 78 18.35 4.65 9.77
C THR A 78 18.36 4.37 8.28
N ALA A 79 17.75 3.27 7.85
CA ALA A 79 17.64 2.89 6.44
C ALA A 79 16.29 2.21 6.22
N MET A 80 15.64 2.55 5.11
CA MET A 80 14.40 1.92 4.66
C MET A 80 14.58 1.63 3.18
N ASP A 81 14.56 0.36 2.81
CA ASP A 81 14.56 -0.05 1.41
C ASP A 81 13.10 -0.22 0.99
N ALA A 82 12.68 0.60 0.04
CA ALA A 82 11.31 0.65 -0.47
C ALA A 82 11.33 0.98 -1.97
N THR A 83 12.30 0.41 -2.69
CA THR A 83 12.37 0.57 -4.14
C THR A 83 11.36 -0.36 -4.83
N PRO A 84 10.41 0.16 -5.61
CA PRO A 84 9.48 -0.69 -6.36
C PRO A 84 10.24 -1.55 -7.39
N GLU A 85 9.74 -2.76 -7.62
CA GLU A 85 10.27 -3.61 -8.69
C GLU A 85 9.89 -3.08 -10.08
N ASP A 86 10.86 -3.04 -10.99
CA ASP A 86 10.62 -2.74 -12.39
C ASP A 86 9.90 -3.90 -13.08
N VAL A 87 8.70 -3.63 -13.60
CA VAL A 87 7.96 -4.62 -14.38
C VAL A 87 8.50 -4.65 -15.81
N VAL A 88 9.33 -5.65 -16.11
CA VAL A 88 9.87 -5.86 -17.46
C VAL A 88 8.91 -6.71 -18.29
N PRO A 89 8.47 -6.26 -19.47
CA PRO A 89 7.61 -7.07 -20.33
C PRO A 89 8.37 -8.29 -20.87
N ARG A 90 7.63 -9.35 -21.19
CA ARG A 90 8.22 -10.55 -21.80
C ARG A 90 8.81 -10.22 -23.17
N PRO A 91 10.11 -10.48 -23.43
CA PRO A 91 10.78 -10.08 -24.66
C PRO A 91 10.08 -10.57 -25.93
N GLU A 92 9.54 -11.78 -25.92
CA GLU A 92 8.82 -12.37 -27.05
C GLU A 92 7.52 -11.61 -27.39
N LEU A 93 6.84 -11.06 -26.40
CA LEU A 93 5.63 -10.24 -26.61
C LEU A 93 6.00 -8.86 -27.15
N THR A 94 7.07 -8.25 -26.64
CA THR A 94 7.58 -6.98 -27.15
C THR A 94 8.05 -7.09 -28.60
N ALA A 95 8.74 -8.19 -28.95
CA ALA A 95 9.17 -8.46 -30.32
C ALA A 95 7.99 -8.66 -31.29
N LEU A 96 6.96 -9.41 -30.88
CA LEU A 96 5.74 -9.58 -31.67
C LEU A 96 5.01 -8.25 -31.88
N ALA A 97 4.85 -7.44 -30.82
CA ALA A 97 4.22 -6.13 -30.93
C ALA A 97 4.98 -5.21 -31.89
N ALA A 98 6.31 -5.17 -31.82
CA ALA A 98 7.14 -4.41 -32.76
C ALA A 98 6.96 -4.88 -34.21
N HIS A 99 6.90 -6.19 -34.45
CA HIS A 99 6.62 -6.74 -35.78
C HIS A 99 5.26 -6.29 -36.31
N LEU A 100 4.19 -6.46 -35.52
CA LEU A 100 2.84 -6.07 -35.91
C LEU A 100 2.71 -4.58 -36.22
N LEU A 101 3.34 -3.72 -35.41
CA LEU A 101 3.39 -2.27 -35.66
C LEU A 101 4.16 -1.94 -36.95
N SER A 102 5.25 -2.66 -37.24
CA SER A 102 6.06 -2.43 -38.45
C SER A 102 5.36 -2.86 -39.74
N SER A 103 4.50 -3.88 -39.69
CA SER A 103 3.77 -4.41 -40.85
C SER A 103 2.36 -3.82 -41.00
N ALA A 104 1.91 -2.97 -40.08
CA ALA A 104 0.58 -2.40 -40.11
C ALA A 104 0.43 -1.44 -41.29
N ALA A 105 -0.60 -1.67 -42.13
CA ALA A 105 -0.89 -0.79 -43.26
C ALA A 105 -1.35 0.62 -42.83
N ARG A 106 -1.80 0.78 -41.58
CA ARG A 106 -2.15 2.06 -40.97
C ARG A 106 -1.99 1.95 -39.44
N PRO A 107 -0.77 2.17 -38.92
CA PRO A 107 -0.53 2.10 -37.48
C PRO A 107 -1.33 3.18 -36.73
N PRO A 108 -1.70 2.92 -35.46
CA PRO A 108 -2.44 3.86 -34.62
C PRO A 108 -1.63 5.10 -34.23
#